data_AF-A0A073JQH3-F1
#
_entry.id   AF-A0A073JQH3-F1
#
_cell.length_a   1.000
_cell.length_b   1.000
_cell.length_c   1.000
_cell.angle_alpha   90.00
_cell.angle_beta   90.00
_cell.angle_gamma   90.00
#
_symmetry.space_group_name_H-M   'P 1'
#
loop_
_entity.id
_entity.type
_entity.pdbx_description
1 polymer ?
#
loop_
_entity_poly.entity_id
_entity_poly.type
_entity_poly.pdbx_seq_one_letter_code
_entity_poly.pdbx_strand_id
1 'polypeptide(L)'
;MTNAEIHTEKLNVELFELENKLKKLQEFIDSDDFLSISTVDQMLLGNQMVGMAMYRDSLNKRLKLVMNKIKYTVQVLSNNKGYINFEADEQRYTLDTDDESEHFQTHFTQSEIEKIKNDPLFAAINWDNVKIEPVRGED
;
A
#
# COMPACT_ATOMS: atom_id res chain seq x y z
N MET A 1 1.27 14.84 -12.86
CA MET A 1 1.84 13.64 -12.21
C MET A 1 3.15 13.99 -11.54
N THR A 2 3.33 13.61 -10.29
CA THR A 2 4.58 13.79 -9.54
C THR A 2 5.61 12.72 -9.88
N ASN A 3 6.89 12.94 -9.56
CA ASN A 3 7.94 11.91 -9.73
C ASN A 3 7.64 10.64 -8.92
N ALA A 4 7.00 10.77 -7.76
CA ALA A 4 6.59 9.64 -6.92
C ALA A 4 5.47 8.81 -7.57
N GLU A 5 4.49 9.47 -8.20
CA GLU A 5 3.41 8.81 -8.95
C GLU A 5 3.97 8.03 -10.15
N ILE A 6 4.86 8.64 -10.93
CA ILE A 6 5.52 7.98 -12.08
C ILE A 6 6.35 6.78 -11.63
N HIS A 7 7.06 6.89 -10.49
CA HIS A 7 7.84 5.79 -9.96
C HIS A 7 6.96 4.62 -9.49
N THR A 8 5.84 4.94 -8.84
CA THR A 8 4.88 3.93 -8.36
C THR A 8 4.21 3.22 -9.53
N GLU A 9 3.80 3.94 -10.57
CA GLU A 9 3.20 3.38 -11.78
C GLU A 9 4.17 2.40 -12.48
N LYS A 10 5.44 2.78 -12.62
CA LYS A 10 6.47 1.89 -13.19
C LYS A 10 6.63 0.60 -12.39
N LEU A 11 6.64 0.69 -11.05
CA LEU A 11 6.72 -0.49 -10.18
C LEU A 11 5.51 -1.40 -10.32
N ASN A 12 4.30 -0.84 -10.46
CA ASN A 12 3.07 -1.60 -10.66
C ASN A 12 3.06 -2.33 -12.01
N VAL A 13 3.47 -1.66 -13.09
CA VAL A 13 3.59 -2.28 -14.43
C VAL A 13 4.58 -3.43 -14.39
N GLU A 14 5.75 -3.22 -13.77
CA GLU A 14 6.78 -4.26 -13.66
C GLU A 14 6.30 -5.46 -12.83
N LEU A 15 5.60 -5.21 -11.71
CA LEU A 15 5.01 -6.28 -10.90
C LEU A 15 3.97 -7.08 -11.70
N PHE A 16 3.09 -6.40 -12.42
CA PHE A 16 2.08 -7.05 -13.26
C PHE A 16 2.70 -7.94 -14.35
N GLU A 17 3.74 -7.45 -15.04
CA GLU A 17 4.44 -8.24 -16.04
C GLU A 17 5.12 -9.47 -15.43
N LEU A 18 5.73 -9.32 -14.25
CA LEU A 18 6.38 -10.41 -13.53
C LEU A 18 5.38 -11.47 -13.08
N GLU A 19 4.23 -11.06 -12.53
CA GLU A 19 3.15 -11.96 -12.11
C GLU A 19 2.58 -12.75 -13.29
N ASN A 20 2.40 -12.11 -14.45
CA ASN A 20 1.99 -12.79 -15.66
C ASN A 20 3.02 -13.84 -16.13
N LYS A 21 4.32 -13.52 -16.05
CA LYS A 21 5.39 -14.47 -16.39
C LYS A 21 5.45 -15.64 -15.39
N LEU A 22 5.32 -15.35 -14.09
CA LEU A 22 5.24 -16.36 -13.03
C LEU A 22 4.07 -17.33 -13.26
N LYS A 23 2.90 -16.78 -13.59
CA LYS A 23 1.70 -17.58 -13.88
C LYS A 23 1.92 -18.51 -15.08
N LYS A 24 2.43 -17.99 -16.20
CA LYS A 24 2.73 -18.81 -17.40
C LYS A 24 3.76 -19.91 -17.11
N LEU A 25 4.79 -19.59 -16.31
CA LEU A 25 5.80 -20.57 -15.92
C LEU A 25 5.21 -21.65 -15.01
N GLN A 26 4.34 -21.27 -14.06
CA GLN A 26 3.61 -22.21 -13.22
C GLN A 26 2.71 -23.13 -14.04
N GLU A 27 1.94 -22.56 -14.96
CA GLU A 27 1.09 -23.34 -15.88
C GLU A 27 1.90 -24.35 -16.70
N PHE A 28 3.11 -23.97 -17.14
CA PHE A 28 3.99 -24.91 -17.83
C PHE A 28 4.54 -26.00 -16.89
N ILE A 29 5.02 -25.63 -15.70
CA ILE A 29 5.56 -26.59 -14.70
C ILE A 29 4.49 -27.61 -14.29
N ASP A 30 3.23 -27.19 -14.20
CA ASP A 30 2.10 -28.06 -13.83
C ASP A 30 1.58 -28.92 -14.99
N SER A 31 2.14 -28.76 -16.20
CA SER A 31 1.71 -29.49 -17.40
C SER A 31 2.46 -30.80 -17.62
N ASP A 32 1.86 -31.74 -18.37
CA ASP A 32 2.52 -32.99 -18.77
C ASP A 32 3.76 -32.74 -19.66
N ASP A 33 3.76 -31.64 -20.42
CA ASP A 33 4.88 -31.25 -21.28
C ASP A 33 6.15 -30.98 -20.45
N PHE A 34 6.02 -30.55 -19.19
CA PHE A 34 7.16 -30.38 -18.29
C PHE A 34 7.87 -31.71 -18.00
N LEU A 35 7.14 -32.83 -17.97
CA LEU A 35 7.74 -34.15 -17.77
C LEU A 35 8.53 -34.63 -19.00
N SER A 36 8.30 -34.01 -20.16
CA SER A 36 8.95 -34.36 -21.42
C SER A 36 10.33 -33.72 -21.61
N ILE A 37 10.67 -32.69 -20.83
CA ILE A 37 11.97 -32.01 -20.92
C ILE A 37 13.02 -32.68 -20.02
N SER A 38 14.30 -32.31 -20.20
CA SER A 38 15.38 -32.88 -19.40
C SER A 38 15.27 -32.51 -17.93
N THR A 39 15.74 -33.38 -17.03
CA THR A 39 15.80 -33.06 -15.60
C THR A 39 16.59 -31.78 -15.31
N VAL A 40 17.63 -31.49 -16.11
CA VAL A 40 18.41 -30.25 -15.97
C VAL A 40 17.55 -29.03 -16.28
N ASP A 41 16.74 -29.08 -17.33
CA ASP A 41 15.84 -27.98 -17.68
C ASP A 41 14.72 -27.81 -16.63
N GLN A 42 14.18 -28.93 -16.11
CA GLN A 42 13.22 -28.88 -15.01
C GLN A 42 13.79 -28.16 -13.78
N MET A 43 15.03 -28.48 -13.39
CA MET A 43 15.70 -27.81 -12.27
C MET A 43 15.98 -26.33 -12.56
N LEU A 44 16.39 -26.01 -13.79
CA LEU A 44 16.63 -24.62 -14.20
C LEU A 44 15.35 -23.78 -14.10
N LEU A 45 14.23 -24.29 -14.60
CA LEU A 45 12.93 -23.61 -14.55
C LEU A 45 12.42 -23.46 -13.11
N GLY A 46 12.61 -24.47 -12.26
CA GLY A 46 12.31 -24.37 -10.83
C GLY A 46 13.11 -23.26 -10.14
N ASN A 47 14.42 -23.17 -10.42
CA ASN A 47 15.27 -22.09 -9.89
C ASN A 47 14.86 -20.70 -10.42
N GLN A 48 14.46 -20.61 -11.69
CA GLN A 48 13.95 -19.36 -12.25
C GLN A 48 12.66 -18.91 -11.55
N MET A 49 11.74 -19.84 -11.28
CA MET A 49 10.52 -19.54 -10.53
C MET A 49 10.82 -18.99 -9.13
N VAL A 50 11.76 -19.60 -8.40
CA VAL A 50 12.20 -19.10 -7.09
C VAL A 50 12.75 -17.68 -7.21
N GLY A 51 13.66 -17.43 -8.17
CA GLY A 51 14.23 -16.10 -8.39
C GLY A 51 13.17 -15.03 -8.72
N MET A 52 12.20 -15.39 -9.56
CA MET A 52 11.09 -14.51 -9.91
C MET A 52 10.17 -14.23 -8.71
N ALA A 53 9.89 -15.22 -7.87
CA ALA A 53 9.11 -15.04 -6.64
C ALA A 53 9.83 -14.10 -5.65
N MET A 54 11.14 -14.26 -5.47
CA MET A 54 11.95 -13.34 -4.67
C MET A 54 11.91 -11.91 -5.23
N TYR A 55 11.95 -11.77 -6.56
CA TYR A 55 11.87 -10.45 -7.19
C TYR A 55 10.51 -9.79 -6.99
N ARG A 56 9.41 -10.56 -7.12
CA ARG A 56 8.05 -10.11 -6.83
C ARG A 56 7.93 -9.58 -5.40
N ASP A 57 8.48 -10.32 -4.44
CA ASP A 57 8.45 -9.90 -3.03
C ASP A 57 9.26 -8.62 -2.79
N SER A 58 10.36 -8.42 -3.52
CA SER A 58 11.14 -7.18 -3.50
C SER A 58 10.36 -5.98 -4.07
N LEU A 59 9.68 -6.16 -5.21
CA LEU A 59 8.82 -5.12 -5.80
C LEU A 59 7.68 -4.73 -4.86
N ASN A 60 7.02 -5.71 -4.25
CA ASN A 60 5.97 -5.47 -3.24
C ASN A 60 6.50 -4.69 -2.03
N LYS A 61 7.71 -5.00 -1.55
CA LYS A 61 8.36 -4.22 -0.49
C LYS A 61 8.63 -2.77 -0.92
N ARG A 62 9.13 -2.56 -2.14
CA ARG A 62 9.39 -1.21 -2.67
C ARG A 62 8.10 -0.40 -2.82
N LEU A 63 7.04 -0.99 -3.35
CA LEU A 63 5.72 -0.37 -3.43
C LEU A 63 5.22 0.04 -2.05
N LYS A 64 5.29 -0.86 -1.06
CA LYS A 64 4.91 -0.56 0.32
C LYS A 64 5.71 0.60 0.92
N LEU A 65 7.02 0.66 0.66
CA LEU A 65 7.87 1.76 1.11
C LEU A 65 7.47 3.10 0.47
N VAL A 66 7.15 3.10 -0.83
CA VAL A 66 6.70 4.31 -1.52
C VAL A 66 5.32 4.74 -1.01
N MET A 67 4.38 3.82 -0.86
CA MET A 67 3.05 4.10 -0.31
C MET A 67 3.12 4.60 1.14
N ASN A 68 4.04 4.10 1.95
CA ASN A 68 4.28 4.58 3.31
C ASN A 68 4.93 5.97 3.38
N LYS A 69 5.50 6.48 2.28
CA LYS A 69 5.96 7.87 2.21
C LYS A 69 4.81 8.83 1.89
N ILE A 70 3.78 8.35 1.20
CA ILE A 70 2.59 9.15 0.94
C ILE A 70 1.78 9.17 2.24
N LYS A 71 1.63 10.37 2.78
CA LYS A 71 0.77 10.60 3.93
C LYS A 71 -0.51 11.29 3.49
N TYR A 72 -1.55 11.11 4.27
CA TYR A 72 -2.88 11.60 4.01
C TYR A 72 -3.44 12.28 5.26
N THR A 73 -4.31 13.25 5.04
CA THR A 73 -5.22 13.76 6.08
C THR A 73 -6.52 12.98 6.02
N VAL A 74 -7.15 12.78 7.18
CA VAL A 74 -8.42 12.04 7.29
C VAL A 74 -9.46 12.97 7.88
N GLN A 75 -10.40 13.41 7.06
CA GLN A 75 -11.46 14.34 7.46
C GLN A 75 -12.81 13.61 7.54
N VAL A 76 -13.35 13.53 8.75
CA VAL A 76 -14.58 12.79 9.09
C VAL A 76 -15.81 13.68 9.10
N LEU A 77 -15.64 14.97 9.44
CA LEU A 77 -16.72 15.96 9.35
C LEU A 77 -16.42 16.94 8.22
N SER A 78 -17.45 17.30 7.46
CA SER A 78 -17.35 18.19 6.29
C SER A 78 -17.03 19.66 6.61
N ASN A 79 -16.84 20.01 7.89
CA ASN A 79 -16.37 21.33 8.30
C ASN A 79 -14.83 21.39 8.22
N ASN A 80 -14.24 22.58 8.14
CA ASN A 80 -12.79 22.78 8.00
C ASN A 80 -11.92 22.24 9.16
N LYS A 81 -12.51 21.56 10.15
CA LYS A 81 -11.87 21.18 11.41
C LYS A 81 -12.02 19.69 11.78
N GLY A 82 -12.90 18.95 11.12
CA GLY A 82 -13.21 17.54 11.43
C GLY A 82 -12.16 16.51 11.06
N TYR A 83 -10.87 16.77 11.30
CA TYR A 83 -9.77 15.85 11.02
C TYR A 83 -9.54 14.90 12.20
N ILE A 84 -9.23 13.64 11.89
CA ILE A 84 -8.64 12.74 12.88
C ILE A 84 -7.22 13.20 13.13
N ASN A 85 -6.88 13.35 14.40
CA ASN A 85 -5.56 13.70 14.88
C ASN A 85 -5.03 12.63 15.82
N PHE A 86 -3.70 12.47 15.89
CA PHE A 86 -3.05 11.59 16.86
C PHE A 86 -2.07 12.40 17.70
N GLU A 87 -2.36 12.50 18.98
CA GLU A 87 -1.54 13.19 19.96
C GLU A 87 -0.52 12.21 20.54
N ALA A 88 0.73 12.32 20.08
CA ALA A 88 1.77 11.35 20.39
C ALA A 88 2.13 11.29 21.89
N ASP A 89 2.09 12.43 22.58
CA ASP A 89 2.42 12.54 24.01
C ASP A 89 1.39 11.82 24.89
N GLU A 90 0.12 11.87 24.48
CA GLU A 90 -0.99 11.23 25.19
C GLU A 90 -1.37 9.86 24.62
N GLN A 91 -0.74 9.43 23.52
CA GLN A 91 -1.05 8.19 22.79
C GLN A 91 -2.55 8.05 22.47
N ARG A 92 -3.21 9.16 22.14
CA ARG A 92 -4.67 9.20 21.92
C ARG A 92 -5.02 9.82 20.58
N TYR A 93 -6.17 9.41 20.06
CA TYR A 93 -6.76 10.04 18.90
C TYR A 93 -7.73 11.13 19.33
N THR A 94 -7.71 12.25 18.61
CA THR A 94 -8.60 13.39 18.85
C THR A 94 -9.32 13.77 17.56
N LEU A 95 -10.46 14.45 17.73
CA LEU A 95 -11.18 15.10 16.65
C LEU A 95 -11.34 16.56 17.08
N ASP A 96 -10.60 17.47 16.44
CA ASP A 96 -10.76 18.89 16.74
C ASP A 96 -12.13 19.37 16.25
N THR A 97 -12.93 19.91 17.17
CA THR A 97 -14.26 20.44 16.85
C THR A 97 -14.42 21.89 17.27
N ASP A 98 -13.42 22.46 17.94
CA ASP A 98 -13.47 23.78 18.54
C ASP A 98 -12.76 24.84 17.67
N ASP A 99 -13.23 26.08 17.75
CA ASP A 99 -12.79 27.14 16.86
C ASP A 99 -11.46 27.79 17.29
N GLU A 100 -11.07 27.63 18.56
CA GLU A 100 -9.94 28.33 19.20
C GLU A 100 -8.64 27.52 19.32
N SER A 101 -8.62 26.23 18.92
CA SER A 101 -7.41 25.40 19.01
C SER A 101 -6.45 25.59 17.81
N GLU A 102 -5.14 25.44 18.05
CA GLU A 102 -4.16 25.31 16.97
C GLU A 102 -4.52 24.07 16.13
N HIS A 103 -5.00 24.30 14.91
CA HIS A 103 -5.38 23.22 14.00
C HIS A 103 -4.14 22.47 13.53
N PHE A 104 -3.81 21.35 14.17
CA PHE A 104 -2.88 20.40 13.57
C PHE A 104 -3.65 19.36 12.78
N GLN A 105 -3.07 18.92 11.66
CA GLN A 105 -3.60 17.85 10.82
C GLN A 105 -2.57 16.74 10.84
N THR A 106 -2.87 15.66 11.56
CA THR A 106 -1.96 14.53 11.61
C THR A 106 -1.93 13.85 10.24
N HIS A 107 -0.73 13.54 9.78
CA HIS A 107 -0.48 12.93 8.49
C HIS A 107 -0.29 11.42 8.66
N PHE A 108 -1.21 10.62 8.15
CA PHE A 108 -1.22 9.15 8.26
C PHE A 108 -0.83 8.50 6.94
N THR A 109 -0.08 7.41 7.00
CA THR A 109 0.08 6.49 5.87
C THR A 109 -1.22 5.73 5.61
N GLN A 110 -1.40 5.20 4.40
CA GLN A 110 -2.55 4.33 4.09
C GLN A 110 -2.66 3.16 5.09
N SER A 111 -1.52 2.59 5.50
CA SER A 111 -1.50 1.46 6.45
C SER A 111 -1.97 1.83 7.85
N GLU A 112 -1.74 3.07 8.29
CA GLU A 112 -2.25 3.58 9.56
C GLU A 112 -3.75 3.84 9.47
N ILE A 113 -4.23 4.37 8.35
CA ILE A 113 -5.67 4.55 8.11
C ILE A 113 -6.40 3.22 8.14
N GLU A 114 -5.87 2.17 7.49
CA GLU A 114 -6.48 0.84 7.55
C GLU A 114 -6.49 0.26 8.97
N LYS A 115 -5.50 0.58 9.81
CA LYS A 115 -5.56 0.21 11.23
C LYS A 115 -6.66 0.98 11.98
N ILE A 116 -6.77 2.28 11.76
CA ILE A 116 -7.81 3.15 12.36
C ILE A 116 -9.20 2.66 11.97
N LYS A 117 -9.43 2.31 10.69
CA LYS A 117 -10.70 1.75 10.19
C LYS A 117 -11.13 0.48 10.91
N ASN A 118 -10.16 -0.35 11.28
CA ASN A 118 -10.41 -1.63 11.95
C ASN A 118 -10.42 -1.52 13.49
N ASP A 119 -10.15 -0.34 14.05
CA ASP A 119 -10.15 -0.12 15.49
C ASP A 119 -11.59 0.13 15.99
N PRO A 120 -12.07 -0.62 17.00
CA PRO A 120 -13.41 -0.47 17.57
C PRO A 120 -13.77 0.96 17.99
N LEU A 121 -12.79 1.78 18.37
CA LEU A 121 -12.99 3.19 18.72
C LEU A 121 -13.63 4.00 17.59
N PHE A 122 -13.35 3.62 16.33
CA PHE A 122 -13.82 4.33 15.13
C PHE A 122 -14.95 3.60 14.40
N ALA A 123 -15.56 2.59 15.01
CA ALA A 123 -16.63 1.81 14.40
C ALA A 123 -17.89 2.65 14.05
N ALA A 124 -18.07 3.79 14.72
CA ALA A 124 -19.18 4.72 14.46
C ALA A 124 -18.96 5.65 13.25
N ILE A 125 -17.74 5.69 12.68
CA ILE A 125 -17.42 6.53 11.53
C ILE A 125 -17.99 5.88 10.26
N ASN A 126 -18.77 6.64 9.50
CA ASN A 126 -19.16 6.25 8.15
C ASN A 126 -18.00 6.54 7.17
N TRP A 127 -17.14 5.55 6.98
CA TRP A 127 -15.95 5.64 6.15
C TRP A 127 -16.22 5.92 4.66
N ASP A 128 -17.42 5.63 4.15
CA ASP A 128 -17.80 5.95 2.76
C ASP A 128 -17.92 7.46 2.52
N ASN A 129 -18.13 8.25 3.59
CA ASN A 129 -18.27 9.70 3.55
C ASN A 129 -17.02 10.43 4.09
N VAL A 130 -15.96 9.71 4.44
CA VAL A 130 -14.71 10.30 4.94
C VAL A 130 -13.87 10.80 3.76
N LYS A 131 -13.39 12.03 3.85
CA LYS A 131 -12.50 12.62 2.86
C LYS A 131 -11.05 12.30 3.24
N ILE A 132 -10.37 11.52 2.40
CA ILE A 132 -8.96 11.15 2.56
C ILE A 132 -8.17 11.83 1.44
N GLU A 133 -7.31 12.78 1.78
CA GLU A 133 -6.54 13.55 0.81
C GLU A 133 -5.04 13.37 0.99
N PRO A 134 -4.27 13.18 -0.10
CA PRO A 134 -2.83 13.09 -0.01
C PRO A 134 -2.24 14.45 0.40
N VAL A 135 -1.34 14.41 1.38
CA VAL A 135 -0.48 15.54 1.72
C VAL A 135 0.57 15.62 0.65
N ARG A 136 0.60 16.74 -0.09
CA ARG A 136 1.73 17.03 -0.98
C ARG A 136 2.95 17.19 -0.09
N GLY A 137 3.93 16.31 -0.24
CA GLY A 137 5.17 16.41 0.52
C GLY A 137 5.77 17.80 0.32
N GLU A 138 6.14 18.45 1.41
CA GLU A 138 7.20 19.45 1.32
C GLU A 138 8.47 18.69 0.93
N ASP A 139 9.06 19.08 -0.21
CA ASP A 139 10.31 18.52 -0.74
C ASP A 139 11.48 18.66 0.26
#